data_AF-A0A955ESG0-F1
#
_entry.id   AF-A0A955ESG0-F1
#
_cell.length_a   1.000
_cell.length_b   1.000
_cell.length_c   1.000
_cell.angle_alpha   90.00
_cell.angle_beta   90.00
_cell.angle_gamma   90.00
#
_symmetry.space_group_name_H-M   'P 1'
#
loop_
_entity.id
_entity.type
_entity.pdbx_description
1 polymer ?
#
loop_
_entity_poly.entity_id
_entity_poly.type
_entity_poly.pdbx_seq_one_letter_code
_entity_poly.pdbx_strand_id
1 'polypeptide(L)'
;WIDLPFRTSFARLCNRTWRRCREGTSICNGNHETLAKAFLDKDSILLWAITQHRRQRAKAAATAAAHPTWHLRSPRDVATLEAWLKAQYGAS
;
A
#
# COMPACT_ATOMS: atom_id res chain seq x y z
N TRP A 1 -2.40 -7.53 3.75
CA TRP A 1 -1.71 -6.39 3.11
C TRP A 1 -0.28 -6.38 3.64
N ILE A 2 0.73 -6.33 2.78
CA ILE A 2 2.12 -6.17 3.24
C ILE A 2 2.30 -4.69 3.59
N ASP A 3 2.64 -4.41 4.84
CA ASP A 3 2.73 -3.05 5.39
C ASP A 3 4.07 -2.41 4.97
N LEU A 4 4.20 -2.15 3.66
CA LEU A 4 5.39 -1.51 3.10
C LEU A 4 5.46 -0.04 3.54
N PRO A 5 6.68 0.51 3.76
CA PRO A 5 6.84 1.94 4.01
C PRO A 5 6.16 2.75 2.92
N PHE A 6 5.45 3.82 3.31
CA PHE A 6 4.71 4.68 2.37
C PHE A 6 5.58 5.12 1.19
N ARG A 7 6.83 5.53 1.49
CA ARG A 7 7.81 5.97 0.48
C ARG A 7 8.04 4.91 -0.59
N THR A 8 8.13 3.64 -0.21
CA THR A 8 8.35 2.52 -1.13
C THR A 8 7.15 2.30 -2.04
N SER A 9 5.94 2.20 -1.47
CA SER A 9 4.71 2.00 -2.23
C SER A 9 4.40 3.20 -3.13
N PHE A 10 4.59 4.41 -2.61
CA PHE A 10 4.37 5.64 -3.35
C PHE A 10 5.38 5.81 -4.48
N ALA A 11 6.68 5.56 -4.26
CA ALA A 11 7.68 5.63 -5.32
C ALA A 11 7.40 4.62 -6.45
N ARG A 12 6.96 3.40 -6.12
CA ARG A 12 6.54 2.41 -7.12
C ARG A 12 5.32 2.87 -7.91
N LEU A 13 4.34 3.46 -7.24
CA LEU A 13 3.17 4.04 -7.89
C LEU A 13 3.57 5.19 -8.82
N CYS A 14 4.36 6.15 -8.33
CA CYS A 14 4.87 7.26 -9.14
C CYS A 14 5.61 6.78 -10.38
N ASN A 15 6.52 5.81 -10.24
CA ASN A 15 7.29 5.29 -11.37
C ASN A 15 6.37 4.58 -12.39
N ARG A 16 5.40 3.79 -11.92
CA ARG A 16 4.41 3.14 -12.78
C ARG A 16 3.58 4.17 -13.53
N THR A 17 3.09 5.19 -12.84
CA THR A 17 2.29 6.28 -13.41
C THR A 17 3.11 7.07 -14.43
N TRP A 18 4.34 7.45 -14.09
CA TRP A 18 5.25 8.15 -15.01
C TRP A 18 5.52 7.35 -16.28
N ARG A 19 5.84 6.06 -16.15
CA ARG A 19 6.06 5.17 -17.29
C ARG A 19 4.83 5.10 -18.19
N ARG A 20 3.64 5.00 -17.60
CA ARG A 20 2.36 4.95 -18.33
C ARG A 20 2.08 6.22 -19.13
N CYS A 21 2.27 7.39 -18.48
CA CYS A 21 2.14 8.68 -19.14
C CYS A 21 3.16 8.84 -20.28
N ARG A 22 4.39 8.34 -20.10
CA ARG A 22 5.45 8.38 -21.12
C ARG A 22 5.17 7.46 -22.31
N GLU A 23 4.62 6.27 -22.05
CA GLU A 23 4.25 5.29 -23.08
C GLU A 23 2.95 5.66 -23.81
N GLY A 24 2.28 6.75 -23.40
CA GLY A 24 1.07 7.25 -24.06
C GLY A 24 -0.09 6.26 -24.02
N THR A 25 -0.07 5.28 -23.10
CA THR A 25 -1.08 4.23 -23.05
C THR A 25 -2.43 4.85 -22.69
N SER A 26 -3.38 4.84 -23.62
CA SER A 26 -4.74 5.25 -23.29
C SER A 26 -5.30 4.32 -22.20
N ILE A 27 -5.87 4.92 -21.16
CA ILE A 27 -6.74 4.15 -20.27
C ILE A 27 -8.05 3.93 -21.02
N CYS A 28 -8.66 2.76 -20.81
CA CYS A 28 -9.97 2.40 -21.36
C CYS A 28 -10.91 3.63 -21.34
N ASN A 29 -11.66 3.83 -22.44
CA ASN A 29 -12.48 5.01 -22.76
C ASN A 29 -11.79 6.23 -23.43
N GLY A 30 -10.55 6.12 -23.95
CA GLY A 30 -9.94 7.19 -24.76
C GLY A 30 -9.38 8.37 -23.95
N ASN A 31 -9.30 8.21 -22.63
CA ASN A 31 -8.64 9.18 -21.75
C ASN A 31 -7.11 9.10 -21.95
N HIS A 32 -6.52 10.23 -22.33
CA HIS A 32 -5.07 10.41 -22.34
C HIS A 32 -4.62 10.83 -20.94
N GLU A 33 -3.89 9.96 -20.24
CA GLU A 33 -3.24 10.32 -18.98
C GLU A 33 -2.05 11.24 -19.26
N THR A 34 -2.27 12.55 -19.22
CA THR A 34 -1.18 13.53 -19.18
C THR A 34 -0.58 13.58 -17.78
N LEU A 35 0.73 13.86 -17.70
CA LEU A 35 1.43 14.03 -16.42
C LEU A 35 0.76 15.09 -15.54
N ALA A 36 0.23 16.16 -16.14
CA ALA A 36 -0.55 17.16 -15.41
C ALA A 36 -1.79 16.55 -14.72
N LYS A 37 -2.52 15.66 -15.39
CA LYS A 37 -3.67 14.96 -14.80
C LYS A 37 -3.26 13.99 -13.69
N ALA A 38 -2.18 13.26 -13.92
CA ALA A 38 -1.71 12.25 -12.98
C ALA A 38 -1.04 12.85 -11.72
N PHE A 39 -0.45 14.05 -11.80
CA PHE A 39 0.32 14.68 -10.71
C PHE A 39 -0.31 15.95 -10.12
N LEU A 40 -1.08 16.72 -10.90
CA LEU A 40 -1.49 18.08 -10.55
C LEU A 40 -3.02 18.30 -10.57
N ASP A 41 -3.80 17.36 -11.10
CA ASP A 41 -5.26 17.46 -11.13
C ASP A 41 -5.88 16.94 -9.82
N LYS A 42 -7.09 17.41 -9.50
CA LYS A 42 -7.88 16.99 -8.33
C LYS A 42 -8.20 15.49 -8.34
N ASP A 43 -8.25 14.90 -9.53
CA ASP A 43 -8.44 13.46 -9.76
C ASP A 43 -7.11 12.70 -9.87
N SER A 44 -5.99 13.32 -9.46
CA SER A 44 -4.66 12.71 -9.45
C SER A 44 -4.63 11.43 -8.62
N ILE A 45 -4.24 10.33 -9.26
CA ILE A 45 -4.02 9.04 -8.60
C ILE A 45 -2.97 9.13 -7.48
N LEU A 46 -2.00 10.05 -7.59
CA LEU A 46 -0.96 10.26 -6.58
C LEU A 46 -1.50 11.04 -5.38
N LEU A 47 -2.27 12.10 -5.60
CA LEU A 47 -2.95 12.82 -4.53
C LEU A 47 -3.94 11.90 -3.79
N TRP A 48 -4.70 11.10 -4.55
CA TRP A 48 -5.55 10.07 -4.00
C TRP A 48 -4.75 9.06 -3.16
N ALA A 49 -3.58 8.60 -3.62
CA ALA A 49 -2.76 7.65 -2.86
C ALA A 49 -2.26 8.23 -1.52
N ILE A 50 -1.89 9.52 -1.48
CA ILE A 50 -1.50 10.20 -0.24
C ILE A 50 -2.68 10.26 0.75
N THR A 51 -3.84 10.72 0.28
CA THR A 51 -5.03 10.87 1.13
C THR A 51 -5.54 9.51 1.63
N GLN A 52 -5.57 8.50 0.76
CA GLN A 52 -5.91 7.13 1.16
C GLN A 52 -4.91 6.54 2.14
N HIS A 53 -3.61 6.74 1.94
CA HIS A 53 -2.63 6.24 2.89
C HIS A 53 -2.86 6.80 4.29
N ARG A 54 -3.11 8.11 4.42
CA ARG A 54 -3.46 8.73 5.72
C ARG A 54 -4.71 8.11 6.33
N ARG A 55 -5.77 7.92 5.54
CA ARG A 55 -7.02 7.30 5.99
C ARG A 55 -6.82 5.87 6.47
N GLN A 56 -6.05 5.07 5.74
CA GLN A 56 -5.79 3.67 6.10
C GLN A 56 -4.87 3.58 7.34
N ARG A 57 -3.90 4.49 7.50
CA ARG A 57 -3.10 4.58 8.73
C ARG A 57 -3.94 4.91 9.94
N ALA A 58 -4.91 5.83 9.82
CA ALA A 58 -5.83 6.16 10.91
C ALA A 58 -6.69 4.95 11.31
N LYS A 59 -7.23 4.21 10.32
CA LYS A 59 -7.98 2.98 10.59
C LYS A 59 -7.13 1.90 11.23
N ALA A 60 -5.92 1.67 10.72
CA ALA A 60 -4.99 0.69 11.26
C ALA A 60 -4.62 1.01 12.72
N ALA A 61 -4.41 2.28 13.04
CA ALA A 61 -4.17 2.72 14.42
C ALA A 61 -5.39 2.45 15.33
N ALA A 62 -6.60 2.72 14.85
CA ALA A 62 -7.82 2.43 15.61
C ALA A 62 -8.00 0.91 15.85
N THR A 63 -7.73 0.07 14.83
CA THR A 63 -7.79 -1.39 14.98
C THR A 63 -6.72 -1.93 15.94
N ALA A 64 -5.49 -1.40 15.86
CA ALA A 64 -4.41 -1.78 16.76
C ALA A 64 -4.69 -1.40 18.22
N ALA A 65 -5.48 -0.34 18.47
CA ALA A 65 -5.92 0.00 19.81
C ALA A 65 -6.98 -0.99 20.36
N ALA A 66 -7.78 -1.61 19.48
CA ALA A 66 -8.85 -2.54 19.85
C ALA A 66 -8.40 -4.00 19.97
N HIS A 67 -7.34 -4.40 19.26
CA HIS A 67 -6.86 -5.78 19.21
C HIS A 67 -5.32 -5.84 19.19
N PRO A 68 -4.69 -6.85 19.80
CA PRO A 68 -3.27 -7.10 19.65
C PRO A 68 -2.94 -7.34 18.17
N THR A 69 -2.21 -6.42 17.54
CA THR A 69 -1.83 -6.51 16.14
C THR A 69 -0.35 -6.82 15.98
N TRP A 70 -0.04 -7.78 15.11
CA TRP A 70 1.33 -8.16 14.77
C TRP A 70 1.71 -7.64 13.39
N HIS A 71 2.74 -6.80 13.36
CA HIS A 71 3.25 -6.21 12.12
C HIS A 71 4.38 -7.07 11.58
N LEU A 72 4.06 -7.93 10.61
CA LEU A 72 5.03 -8.74 9.87
C LEU A 72 5.69 -7.86 8.81
N ARG A 73 6.99 -7.60 8.98
CA ARG A 73 7.81 -6.76 8.11
C ARG A 73 8.58 -7.58 7.09
N SER A 74 8.71 -8.89 7.31
CA SER A 74 9.42 -9.80 6.43
C SER A 74 8.80 -11.20 6.41
N PRO A 75 9.07 -12.01 5.37
CA PRO A 75 8.70 -13.43 5.37
C PRO A 75 9.28 -14.21 6.55
N ARG A 76 10.43 -13.79 7.11
CA ARG A 76 11.03 -14.40 8.29
C ARG A 76 10.14 -14.22 9.53
N ASP A 77 9.48 -13.07 9.65
CA ASP A 77 8.59 -12.79 10.77
C ASP A 77 7.38 -13.74 10.77
N VAL A 78 6.93 -14.17 9.58
CA VAL A 78 5.87 -15.18 9.42
C VAL A 78 6.32 -16.52 9.99
N ALA A 79 7.54 -16.96 9.67
CA ALA A 79 8.08 -18.22 10.19
C ALA A 79 8.25 -18.20 11.71
N THR A 80 8.72 -17.07 12.27
CA THR A 80 8.81 -16.88 13.73
C THR A 80 7.44 -16.93 14.39
N LEU A 81 6.45 -16.28 13.78
CA LEU A 81 5.06 -16.30 14.22
C LEU A 81 4.49 -17.73 14.23
N GLU A 82 4.65 -18.47 13.13
CA GLU A 82 4.18 -19.85 13.03
C GLU A 82 4.84 -20.76 14.09
N ALA A 83 6.14 -20.59 14.35
CA ALA A 83 6.84 -21.32 15.40
C ALA A 83 6.27 -21.01 16.80
N TRP A 84 5.99 -19.73 17.08
CA TRP A 84 5.36 -19.32 18.34
C TRP A 84 3.95 -19.90 18.49
N LEU A 85 3.12 -19.85 17.44
CA LEU A 85 1.76 -20.40 17.47
C LEU A 85 1.78 -21.91 17.73
N LYS A 86 2.70 -22.64 17.08
CA LYS A 86 2.88 -24.08 17.30
C LYS A 86 3.33 -24.38 18.73
N ALA A 87 4.22 -23.58 19.31
CA ALA A 87 4.64 -23.77 20.71
C ALA A 87 3.51 -23.48 21.72
N GLN A 88 2.67 -22.46 21.44
CA GLN A 88 1.60 -22.02 22.33
C GLN A 88 0.35 -22.90 22.27
N TYR A 89 0.02 -23.45 21.09
CA TYR A 89 -1.25 -24.16 20.84
C TYR A 89 -1.08 -25.59 20.28
N GLY A 90 0.15 -26.00 19.94
CA GLY A 90 0.45 -27.33 19.37
C GLY A 90 0.76 -28.41 20.41
N ALA A 91 0.54 -28.14 21.70
CA ALA A 91 0.52 -29.15 22.75
C ALA A 91 -0.94 -29.55 23.03
N SER A 92 -1.51 -30.39 22.17
CA SER A 92 -2.72 -31.19 22.42
C SER A 92 -2.66 -32.46 21.60
#